data_AF-A0A1J5CVV7-F1
#
_entry.id   AF-A0A1J5CVV7-F1
#
_cell.length_a   1.000
_cell.length_b   1.000
_cell.length_c   1.000
_cell.angle_alpha   90.00
_cell.angle_beta   90.00
_cell.angle_gamma   90.00
#
_symmetry.space_group_name_H-M   'P 1'
#
loop_
_entity.id
_entity.type
_entity.pdbx_description
1 polymer ?
#
loop_
_entity_poly.entity_id
_entity_poly.type
_entity_poly.pdbx_seq_one_letter_code
_entity_poly.pdbx_strand_id
1 'polypeptide(L)'
;MTNPFDFGRTMLEAWEKSMGDILEKLTRDEAFLKHMSQAIGKSLDVKKEMESHVENYLQSINVPTRTDLERMFDYLRRIEGRLLDLEDRLDRMPEPAPQRKVLGVRE
;
A
#
# COMPACT_ATOMS: atom_id res chain seq x y z
N MET A 1 17.81 50.76 -3.34
CA MET A 1 16.46 50.20 -3.16
C MET A 1 16.65 48.75 -2.75
N THR A 2 16.26 48.39 -1.52
CA THR A 2 16.34 47.02 -1.00
C THR A 2 15.43 46.13 -1.84
N ASN A 3 16.00 45.11 -2.48
CA ASN A 3 15.24 44.19 -3.33
C ASN A 3 14.28 43.38 -2.45
N PRO A 4 12.96 43.36 -2.73
CA PRO A 4 11.98 42.62 -1.93
C PRO A 4 12.28 41.11 -1.81
N PHE A 5 13.00 40.54 -2.78
CA PHE A 5 13.48 39.15 -2.71
C PHE A 5 14.58 38.94 -1.65
N ASP A 6 15.42 39.93 -1.40
CA ASP A 6 16.52 39.84 -0.41
C ASP A 6 15.97 39.88 1.03
N PHE A 7 14.88 40.62 1.25
CA PHE A 7 14.20 40.65 2.54
C PHE A 7 13.55 39.30 2.88
N GLY A 8 12.83 38.69 1.92
CA GLY A 8 12.21 37.37 2.12
C GLY A 8 13.26 36.29 2.37
N ARG A 9 14.39 36.35 1.66
CA ARG A 9 15.51 35.43 1.85
C ARG A 9 16.14 35.57 3.24
N THR A 10 16.41 36.80 3.68
CA THR A 10 17.00 37.06 5.01
C THR A 10 16.08 36.57 6.13
N MET A 11 14.76 36.76 5.98
CA MET A 11 13.77 36.28 6.94
C MET A 11 13.70 34.75 7.00
N LEU A 12 13.76 34.08 5.84
CA LEU A 12 13.82 32.62 5.75
C LEU A 12 15.10 32.06 6.36
N GLU A 13 16.25 32.65 6.06
CA GLU A 13 17.55 32.24 6.61
C GLU A 13 17.59 32.41 8.14
N ALA A 14 17.02 33.51 8.66
CA ALA A 14 16.90 33.73 10.11
C ALA A 14 15.94 32.73 10.77
N TRP A 15 14.83 32.40 10.11
CA TRP A 15 13.88 31.41 10.59
C TRP A 15 14.48 29.99 10.58
N GLU A 16 15.15 29.61 9.51
CA GLU A 16 15.81 28.30 9.37
C GLU A 16 16.88 28.12 10.43
N LYS A 17 17.70 29.15 10.68
CA LYS A 17 18.70 29.12 11.75
C LYS A 17 18.08 28.99 13.15
N SER A 18 17.04 29.78 13.43
CA SER A 18 16.32 29.72 14.71
C SER A 18 15.66 28.35 14.92
N MET A 19 15.03 27.80 13.88
CA MET A 19 14.44 26.47 13.92
C MET A 19 15.50 25.38 14.10
N GLY A 20 16.66 25.51 13.44
CA GLY A 20 17.79 24.61 13.60
C GLY A 20 18.29 24.56 15.04
N ASP A 21 18.51 25.71 15.66
CA ASP A 21 18.96 25.80 17.06
C ASP A 21 17.93 25.22 18.04
N ILE A 22 16.64 25.42 17.77
CA ILE A 22 15.54 24.85 18.56
C ILE A 22 15.48 23.34 18.39
N LEU A 23 15.52 22.84 17.15
CA LEU A 23 15.52 21.41 16.84
C LEU A 23 16.74 20.70 17.45
N GLU A 24 17.92 21.30 17.39
CA GLU A 24 19.14 20.73 17.98
C GLU A 24 19.01 20.62 19.51
N LYS A 25 18.42 21.61 20.18
CA LYS A 25 18.16 21.55 21.63
C LYS A 25 17.10 20.50 21.97
N LEU A 26 16.02 20.45 21.21
CA LEU A 26 14.93 19.48 21.42
C LEU A 26 15.36 18.04 21.13
N THR A 27 16.20 17.83 20.12
CA THR A 27 16.71 16.49 19.77
C THR A 27 17.84 16.01 20.69
N ARG A 28 18.49 16.91 21.43
CA ARG A 28 19.46 16.56 22.48
C ARG A 28 18.84 16.41 23.86
N ASP A 29 17.60 16.85 24.04
CA ASP A 29 16.85 16.66 25.27
C ASP A 29 16.19 15.27 25.28
N GLU A 30 16.80 14.33 26.00
CA GLU A 30 16.30 12.96 26.14
C GLU A 30 14.89 12.90 26.75
N ALA A 31 14.54 13.85 27.64
CA ALA A 31 13.21 13.90 28.23
C ALA A 31 12.17 14.33 27.19
N PHE A 32 12.50 15.33 26.36
CA PHE A 32 11.66 15.73 25.23
C PHE A 32 11.46 14.59 24.23
N LEU A 33 12.54 13.91 23.82
CA LEU A 33 12.46 12.77 22.90
C LEU A 33 11.58 11.64 23.45
N LYS A 34 11.71 11.32 24.74
CA LYS A 34 10.88 10.32 25.41
C LYS A 34 9.41 10.72 25.43
N HIS A 35 9.10 11.97 25.80
CA HIS A 35 7.73 12.46 25.82
C HIS A 35 7.11 12.52 24.42
N MET A 36 7.88 12.92 23.41
CA MET A 36 7.43 12.95 22.02
C MET A 36 7.19 11.54 21.48
N SER A 37 8.11 10.60 21.74
CA SER A 37 7.94 9.20 21.37
C SER A 37 6.69 8.59 22.03
N GLN A 38 6.45 8.89 23.30
CA GLN A 38 5.23 8.46 23.99
C GLN A 38 3.97 9.11 23.43
N ALA A 39 4.01 10.40 23.08
CA ALA A 39 2.89 11.11 22.49
C ALA A 39 2.56 10.57 21.08
N ILE A 40 3.58 10.33 20.26
CA ILE A 40 3.43 9.70 18.94
C ILE A 40 2.89 8.29 19.10
N GLY A 41 3.42 7.49 20.02
CA GLY A 41 2.93 6.14 20.33
C GLY A 41 1.45 6.15 20.70
N LYS A 42 1.05 6.99 21.65
CA LYS A 42 -0.35 7.13 22.05
C LYS A 42 -1.25 7.59 20.90
N SER A 43 -0.79 8.51 20.05
CA SER A 43 -1.54 8.97 18.89
C SER A 43 -1.76 7.83 17.87
N LEU A 44 -0.73 7.02 17.63
CA LEU A 44 -0.82 5.83 16.77
C LEU A 44 -1.74 4.77 17.36
N ASP A 45 -1.69 4.54 18.68
CA ASP A 45 -2.58 3.59 19.36
C ASP A 45 -4.05 4.02 19.25
N VAL A 46 -4.34 5.31 19.50
CA VAL A 46 -5.69 5.87 19.34
C VAL A 46 -6.18 5.73 17.89
N LYS A 47 -5.31 6.02 16.91
CA LYS A 47 -5.65 5.83 15.49
C LYS A 47 -5.98 4.37 15.19
N LYS A 48 -5.19 3.43 15.71
CA LYS A 48 -5.40 2.00 15.52
C LYS A 48 -6.69 1.51 16.16
N GLU A 49 -7.00 1.96 17.37
CA GLU A 49 -8.27 1.65 18.02
C GLU A 49 -9.45 2.19 17.21
N MET A 50 -9.35 3.44 16.73
CA MET A 50 -10.38 4.04 15.89
C MET A 50 -10.60 3.27 14.57
N GLU A 51 -9.53 2.85 13.90
CA GLU A 51 -9.60 1.99 12.72
C GLU A 51 -10.31 0.65 13.05
N SER A 52 -9.96 0.01 14.16
CA SER A 52 -10.60 -1.24 14.59
C SER A 52 -12.08 -1.06 14.94
N HIS A 53 -12.46 0.05 15.58
CA HIS A 53 -13.86 0.35 15.90
C HIS A 53 -14.68 0.60 14.64
N VAL A 54 -14.12 1.28 13.64
CA VAL A 54 -14.78 1.50 12.34
C VAL A 54 -14.94 0.17 11.61
N GLU A 55 -13.92 -0.68 11.58
CA GLU A 55 -14.02 -2.02 10.97
C GLU A 55 -15.09 -2.88 11.65
N ASN A 56 -15.08 -2.93 12.98
CA ASN A 56 -16.09 -3.68 13.75
C ASN A 56 -17.51 -3.12 13.54
N TYR A 57 -17.66 -1.79 13.46
CA TYR A 57 -18.94 -1.17 13.15
C TYR A 57 -19.42 -1.52 11.74
N LEU A 58 -18.55 -1.43 10.72
CA LEU A 58 -18.88 -1.81 9.35
C LEU A 58 -19.26 -3.29 9.24
N GLN A 59 -18.53 -4.18 9.92
CA GLN A 59 -18.89 -5.60 10.02
C GLN A 59 -20.26 -5.79 10.68
N SER A 60 -20.58 -5.03 11.73
CA SER A 60 -21.87 -5.13 12.42
C SER A 60 -23.07 -4.73 11.55
N ILE A 61 -22.85 -3.87 10.56
CA ILE A 61 -23.88 -3.47 9.58
C ILE A 61 -23.76 -4.23 8.25
N ASN A 62 -23.02 -5.34 8.21
CA ASN A 62 -22.80 -6.17 7.02
C ASN A 62 -22.17 -5.40 5.82
N VAL A 63 -21.44 -4.32 6.10
CA VAL A 63 -20.69 -3.59 5.09
C VAL A 63 -19.25 -4.12 5.09
N PRO A 64 -18.73 -4.56 3.93
CA PRO A 64 -17.37 -5.10 3.85
C PRO A 64 -16.34 -4.05 4.27
N THR A 65 -15.36 -4.47 5.07
CA THR A 65 -14.27 -3.61 5.52
C THR A 65 -13.24 -3.40 4.40
N ARG A 66 -12.35 -2.42 4.58
CA ARG A 66 -11.23 -2.21 3.65
C ARG A 66 -10.39 -3.49 3.48
N THR A 67 -10.10 -4.19 4.57
CA THR A 67 -9.35 -5.46 4.52
C THR A 67 -10.09 -6.55 3.76
N ASP A 68 -11.42 -6.61 3.88
CA ASP A 68 -12.22 -7.58 3.12
C ASP A 68 -12.18 -7.28 1.62
N LEU A 69 -12.24 -6.01 1.22
CA LEU A 69 -12.08 -5.60 -0.18
C LEU A 69 -10.69 -5.98 -0.72
N GLU A 70 -9.63 -5.72 0.05
CA GLU A 70 -8.25 -6.10 -0.33
C GLU A 70 -8.13 -7.62 -0.54
N ARG A 71 -8.73 -8.44 0.35
CA ARG A 71 -8.78 -9.89 0.17
C ARG A 71 -9.55 -10.30 -1.08
N MET A 72 -10.69 -9.66 -1.36
CA MET A 72 -11.46 -9.92 -2.58
C MET A 72 -10.64 -9.62 -3.84
N PHE A 73 -9.89 -8.52 -3.86
CA PHE A 73 -9.00 -8.19 -4.97
C PHE A 73 -7.89 -9.24 -5.16
N ASP A 74 -7.30 -9.73 -4.08
CA ASP A 74 -6.31 -10.79 -4.15
C ASP A 74 -6.89 -12.11 -4.67
N TYR A 75 -8.11 -12.45 -4.27
CA TYR A 75 -8.82 -13.61 -4.83
C TYR A 75 -9.09 -13.43 -6.32
N LEU A 76 -9.53 -12.25 -6.77
CA LEU A 76 -9.76 -11.94 -8.17
C LEU A 76 -8.48 -12.09 -9.00
N ARG A 77 -7.35 -11.54 -8.53
CA ARG A 77 -6.04 -11.69 -9.20
C ARG A 77 -5.61 -13.14 -9.32
N ARG A 78 -5.87 -13.97 -8.30
CA ARG A 78 -5.56 -15.41 -8.35
C ARG A 78 -6.44 -16.14 -9.37
N ILE A 79 -7.71 -15.77 -9.48
CA ILE A 79 -8.63 -16.32 -10.48
C ILE A 79 -8.13 -15.93 -11.88
N GLU A 80 -7.81 -14.65 -12.09
CA GLU A 80 -7.27 -14.14 -13.35
C GLU A 80 -6.00 -14.90 -13.76
N GLY A 81 -5.04 -15.07 -12.84
CA GLY A 81 -3.81 -15.83 -13.11
C GLY A 81 -4.10 -17.29 -13.50
N ARG A 82 -5.03 -17.97 -12.82
CA ARG A 82 -5.43 -19.33 -13.19
C ARG A 82 -6.13 -19.40 -14.55
N LEU A 83 -6.85 -18.34 -14.92
CA LEU A 83 -7.54 -18.23 -16.20
C LEU A 83 -6.52 -18.08 -17.34
N LEU A 84 -5.53 -17.21 -17.16
CA LEU A 84 -4.40 -17.05 -18.08
C LEU A 84 -3.61 -18.36 -18.22
N ASP A 85 -3.32 -19.05 -17.12
CA ASP A 85 -2.66 -20.36 -17.16
C ASP A 85 -3.47 -21.41 -17.92
N LEU A 86 -4.80 -21.37 -17.84
CA LEU A 86 -5.68 -22.27 -18.57
C LEU A 86 -5.71 -21.94 -20.06
N GLU A 87 -5.76 -20.65 -20.41
CA GLU A 87 -5.68 -20.16 -21.78
C GLU A 87 -4.37 -20.61 -22.44
N ASP A 88 -3.24 -20.38 -21.76
CA ASP A 88 -1.92 -20.83 -22.19
C ASP A 88 -1.84 -22.34 -22.42
N ARG A 89 -2.48 -23.14 -21.55
CA ARG A 89 -2.49 -24.61 -21.68
C ARG A 89 -3.37 -25.06 -22.84
N LEU A 90 -4.47 -24.36 -23.11
CA LEU A 90 -5.36 -24.64 -24.23
C LEU A 90 -4.68 -24.32 -25.56
N ASP A 91 -4.00 -23.17 -25.66
CA ASP A 91 -3.25 -22.77 -26.84
C ASP A 91 -2.07 -23.69 -27.14
N ARG A 92 -1.50 -24.31 -26.11
CA ARG A 92 -0.41 -25.29 -26.23
C ARG A 92 -0.91 -26.72 -26.48
N MET A 93 -2.22 -26.97 -26.54
CA MET A 93 -2.73 -28.28 -26.97
C MET A 93 -2.46 -28.46 -28.46
N PRO A 94 -1.68 -29.48 -28.87
CA PRO A 94 -1.55 -29.80 -30.28
C PRO A 94 -2.91 -30.23 -30.84
N GLU A 95 -3.24 -29.79 -32.06
CA GLU A 95 -4.42 -30.29 -32.78
C GLU A 95 -4.45 -31.82 -32.72
N PRO A 96 -5.62 -32.44 -32.46
CA PRO A 96 -5.72 -33.88 -32.40
C PRO A 96 -5.24 -34.47 -33.73
N ALA A 97 -4.18 -35.28 -33.66
CA ALA A 97 -3.56 -35.88 -34.84
C ALA A 97 -4.62 -36.58 -35.70
N PRO A 98 -4.59 -36.40 -37.04
CA PRO A 98 -5.59 -36.98 -37.92
C PRO A 98 -5.59 -38.50 -37.73
N GLN A 99 -6.73 -39.04 -37.31
CA GLN A 99 -6.92 -40.47 -37.13
C GLN A 99 -6.57 -41.17 -38.44
N ARG A 100 -5.43 -41.85 -38.46
CA ARG A 100 -4.97 -42.62 -39.60
C ARG A 100 -5.96 -43.76 -39.77
N LYS A 101 -6.95 -43.58 -40.65
CA LYS A 101 -7.83 -44.67 -41.11
C LYS A 101 -6.91 -45.80 -41.53
N VAL A 102 -6.90 -46.87 -40.75
CA VAL A 102 -6.15 -48.08 -41.05
C VAL A 102 -6.79 -48.60 -42.33
N LEU A 103 -6.10 -48.39 -43.45
CA LEU A 103 -6.50 -48.88 -44.75
C LEU A 103 -6.44 -50.40 -44.64
N GLY A 104 -7.61 -51.03 -44.45
CA GLY A 104 -7.75 -52.48 -44.49
C GLY A 104 -7.21 -52.97 -45.83
N VAL A 105 -6.09 -53.68 -45.75
CA VAL A 105 -5.47 -54.38 -46.86
C VAL A 105 -6.44 -55.45 -47.35
N ARG A 106 -6.53 -55.54 -48.68
CA ARG A 106 -7.22 -56.54 -49.49
C ARG A 106 -7.10 -57.95 -48.94
N GLU A 107 -8.18 -58.73 -48.99
CA GLU A 107 -8.29 -59.99 -49.75
C GLU A 107 -9.75 -60.21 -50.17
#